data_AF-A0A1C6M506-F1
#
_entry.id   AF-A0A1C6M506-F1
#
_cell.length_a   1.000
_cell.length_b   1.000
_cell.length_c   1.000
_cell.angle_alpha   90.00
_cell.angle_beta   90.00
_cell.angle_gamma   90.00
#
_symmetry.space_group_name_H-M   'P 1'
#
loop_
_entity.id
_entity.type
_entity.pdbx_description
1 polymer ?
#
loop_
_entity_poly.entity_id
_entity_poly.type
_entity_poly.pdbx_seq_one_letter_code
_entity_poly.pdbx_strand_id
1 'polypeptide(L)' 'MHAAPHSSAAPSAFELRFPSLSGTGRDLSFPCDASGLVQMDRLSARALNNYLLARALLGRDYGWPSVQAFCQVRI' A
#
# COMPACT_ATOMS: atom_id res chain seq x y z
N MET A 1 -29.99 10.35 12.59
CA MET A 1 -28.68 10.60 11.93
C MET A 1 -28.23 9.30 11.28
N HIS A 2 -28.01 9.32 9.97
CA HIS A 2 -27.85 8.13 9.11
C HIS A 2 -26.57 7.35 9.44
N ALA A 3 -26.70 6.14 9.98
CA ALA A 3 -25.64 5.14 9.90
C ALA A 3 -25.77 4.46 8.54
N ALA A 4 -24.95 4.90 7.57
CA ALA A 4 -24.88 4.24 6.28
C ALA A 4 -24.43 2.78 6.47
N PRO A 5 -25.05 1.82 5.75
CA PRO A 5 -24.57 0.45 5.79
C PRO A 5 -23.14 0.46 5.26
N HIS A 6 -22.19 0.06 6.09
CA HIS A 6 -20.91 -0.48 5.62
C HIS A 6 -21.25 -1.67 4.72
N SER A 7 -21.46 -1.36 3.45
CA SER A 7 -21.70 -2.33 2.40
C SER A 7 -20.64 -3.40 2.56
N SER A 8 -21.09 -4.64 2.72
CA SER A 8 -20.29 -5.85 2.64
C SER A 8 -19.78 -6.04 1.21
N ALA A 9 -19.15 -5.02 0.63
CA ALA A 9 -18.18 -5.20 -0.42
C ALA A 9 -17.02 -5.94 0.25
N ALA A 10 -16.61 -7.08 -0.31
CA ALA A 10 -15.39 -7.76 0.10
C ALA A 10 -14.29 -6.71 0.35
N PRO A 11 -13.40 -6.88 1.36
CA PRO A 11 -12.33 -5.93 1.58
C PRO A 11 -11.50 -5.92 0.30
N SER A 12 -11.75 -4.95 -0.59
CA SER A 12 -10.81 -4.57 -1.62
C SER A 12 -9.61 -4.12 -0.82
N ALA A 13 -8.67 -5.04 -0.62
CA ALA A 13 -7.42 -4.73 0.04
C ALA A 13 -6.74 -3.75 -0.91
N PHE A 14 -6.69 -2.48 -0.54
CA PHE A 14 -5.90 -1.52 -1.29
C PHE A 14 -4.46 -1.69 -0.86
N GLU A 15 -3.55 -1.55 -1.81
CA GLU A 15 -2.12 -1.60 -1.55
C GLU A 15 -1.48 -0.35 -2.11
N LEU A 16 -0.63 0.28 -1.31
CA LEU A 16 0.21 1.37 -1.74
C LEU A 16 1.50 0.77 -2.31
N ARG A 17 1.63 0.79 -3.64
CA ARG A 17 2.80 0.24 -4.35
C ARG A 17 3.82 1.33 -4.63
N PHE A 18 5.07 1.05 -4.30
CA PHE A 18 6.26 1.83 -4.63
C PHE A 18 7.00 1.12 -5.78
N PRO A 19 6.90 1.61 -7.03
CA PRO A 19 7.62 1.01 -8.14
C PRO A 19 9.12 1.26 -8.00
N SER A 20 9.97 0.25 -8.22
CA SER A 20 11.42 0.46 -8.25
C SER A 20 11.81 1.09 -9.60
N LEU A 21 12.51 2.22 -9.56
CA LEU A 21 12.95 2.95 -10.76
C LEU A 21 14.25 2.37 -11.33
N SER A 22 15.11 1.85 -10.46
CA SER A 22 16.44 1.34 -10.82
C SER A 22 16.43 -0.10 -11.34
N GLY A 23 15.27 -0.77 -11.41
CA GLY A 23 15.11 -2.17 -11.86
C GLY A 23 15.83 -3.22 -11.02
N THR A 24 16.62 -2.78 -10.03
CA THR A 24 17.44 -3.62 -9.15
C THR A 24 16.78 -3.81 -7.78
N GLY A 25 15.81 -2.96 -7.45
CA GLY A 25 14.98 -3.07 -6.25
C GLY A 25 13.69 -3.85 -6.52
N ARG A 26 13.19 -4.54 -5.49
CA ARG A 26 11.85 -5.15 -5.54
C ARG A 26 10.81 -4.07 -5.32
N ASP A 27 9.70 -4.12 -6.07
CA ASP A 27 8.55 -3.29 -5.79
C ASP A 27 8.06 -3.57 -4.36
N LEU A 28 7.80 -2.49 -3.63
CA LEU A 28 7.32 -2.58 -2.25
C LEU A 28 5.85 -2.22 -2.24
N SER A 29 5.03 -3.17 -1.79
CA SER A 29 3.58 -3.01 -1.68
C SER A 29 3.21 -3.08 -0.20
N PHE A 30 2.44 -2.10 0.28
CA PHE A 30 2.00 -2.03 1.67
C PHE A 30 0.48 -1.97 1.74
N PRO A 31 -0.16 -2.65 2.70
CA PRO A 31 -1.60 -2.56 2.87
C PRO A 31 -1.99 -1.12 3.21
N CYS A 32 -2.96 -0.58 2.48
CA CYS A 32 -3.51 0.75 2.70
C CYS A 32 -5.03 0.75 2.62
N ASP A 33 -5.63 1.85 3.03
CA ASP A 33 -7.06 2.10 2.83
C ASP A 33 -7.34 2.62 1.41
N ALA A 34 -8.62 2.70 1.00
CA ALA A 34 -9.07 3.31 -0.25
C ALA A 34 -8.54 4.75 -0.44
N SER A 35 -8.29 5.47 0.65
CA SER A 35 -7.68 6.80 0.63
C SER A 35 -6.17 6.80 0.38
N GLY A 36 -5.53 5.63 0.27
CA GLY A 36 -4.08 5.46 0.16
C GLY A 36 -3.32 5.58 1.47
N LEU A 37 -4.01 5.63 2.61
CA LEU A 37 -3.40 5.78 3.92
C LEU A 37 -2.89 4.42 4.43
N VAL A 38 -1.57 4.31 4.58
CA VAL A 38 -0.94 3.12 5.17
C VAL A 38 -1.04 3.22 6.69
N GLN A 39 -1.66 2.21 7.31
CA GLN A 39 -1.75 2.11 8.76
C GLN A 39 -0.42 1.60 9.32
N MET A 40 0.50 2.52 9.64
CA MET A 40 1.83 2.20 10.18
C MET A 40 1.78 1.31 11.42
N ASP A 41 0.77 1.52 12.29
CA ASP A 41 0.53 0.73 13.51
C ASP A 41 0.24 -0.75 13.22
N ARG A 42 -0.37 -1.03 12.07
CA ARG A 42 -0.69 -2.40 11.64
C ARG A 42 0.48 -3.08 10.93
N LEU A 43 1.58 -2.36 10.67
CA LEU A 43 2.76 -2.93 10.04
C LEU A 43 3.67 -3.57 11.09
N SER A 44 4.25 -4.72 10.74
CA SER A 44 5.37 -5.28 11.50
C SER A 44 6.59 -4.34 11.41
N ALA A 45 7.49 -4.37 12.40
CA ALA A 45 8.70 -3.55 12.44
C ALA A 45 9.53 -3.63 11.14
N ARG A 46 9.61 -4.81 10.51
CA ARG A 46 10.29 -4.99 9.22
C ARG A 46 9.57 -4.27 8.07
N ALA A 47 8.24 -4.36 8.03
CA ALA A 47 7.44 -3.67 7.02
C ALA A 47 7.47 -2.15 7.22
N LEU A 48 7.42 -1.67 8.46
CA LEU A 48 7.59 -0.26 8.80
C LEU A 48 8.95 0.27 8.32
N ASN A 49 10.04 -0.45 8.61
CA ASN A 49 11.38 -0.06 8.17
C ASN A 49 11.47 0.03 6.63
N ASN A 50 10.92 -0.95 5.92
CA ASN A 50 10.88 -0.93 4.45
C ASN A 50 10.02 0.23 3.92
N TYR A 51 8.90 0.55 4.57
CA TYR A 51 8.04 1.68 4.20
C TYR A 51 8.76 3.02 4.39
N LEU A 52 9.48 3.20 5.51
CA LEU A 52 10.28 4.40 5.76
C LEU A 52 11.45 4.53 4.78
N LEU A 53 12.13 3.42 4.47
CA LEU A 53 13.18 3.38 3.45
C LEU A 53 12.63 3.80 2.08
N ALA A 54 11.51 3.21 1.65
CA ALA A 54 10.88 3.54 0.37
C ALA A 54 10.50 5.02 0.29
N ARG A 55 9.94 5.58 1.38
CA ARG A 55 9.62 7.01 1.48
C ARG A 55 10.85 7.92 1.44
N ALA A 56 11.93 7.52 2.10
CA ALA A 56 13.18 8.28 2.10
C ALA A 56 13.86 8.29 0.71
N LEU A 57 13.64 7.25 -0.09
CA LEU A 57 14.22 7.06 -1.42
C LEU A 57 13.25 7.37 -2.57
N LEU A 58 12.10 8.01 -2.29
CA LEU A 58 11.15 8.46 -3.30
C LEU A 58 11.80 9.45 -4.27
N GLY A 59 11.53 9.27 -5.57
CA GLY A 59 12.11 10.05 -6.66
C GLY A 59 13.59 9.74 -6.95
N ARG A 60 14.23 8.86 -6.17
CA ARG A 60 15.62 8.43 -6.37
C ARG A 60 15.72 6.97 -6.79
N ASP A 61 15.25 6.06 -5.94
CA ASP A 61 15.27 4.61 -6.20
C ASP A 61 13.86 4.02 -6.34
N TYR A 62 12.88 4.67 -5.69
CA TYR A 62 11.46 4.34 -5.81
C TYR A 62 10.69 5.48 -6.47
N GLY A 63 9.73 5.13 -7.33
CA GLY A 63 8.83 6.08 -7.96
C GLY A 63 7.70 6.50 -7.03
N TRP A 64 6.88 7.44 -7.51
CA TRP A 64 5.71 7.91 -6.77
C TRP A 64 4.78 6.75 -6.42
N PRO A 65 4.32 6.67 -5.16
CA PRO A 65 3.48 5.56 -4.74
C PRO A 65 2.08 5.69 -5.33
N SER A 66 1.53 4.57 -5.78
CA SER A 66 0.19 4.52 -6.35
C SER A 66 -0.66 3.51 -5.59
N VAL A 67 -1.91 3.91 -5.31
CA VAL A 67 -2.90 3.02 -4.71
C VAL A 67 -3.38 2.04 -5.78
N GLN A 68 -3.24 0.75 -5.51
CA GLN A 68 -3.75 -0.31 -6.36
C GLN A 68 -4.78 -1.12 -5.59
N ALA A 69 -5.90 -1.42 -6.25
CA ALA A 69 -6.84 -2.39 -5.74
C ALA A 69 -6.22 -3.78 -5.88
N PHE A 70 -6.04 -4.49 -4.76
CA PHE A 70 -5.67 -5.89 -4.78
C PHE A 70 -6.91 -6.70 -5.16
N CYS A 71 -7.10 -6.90 -6.47
CA CYS A 71 -8.06 -7.88 -6.94
C CYS A 71 -7.47 -9.26 -6.64
N GLN A 72 -7.81 -9.83 -5.49
CA GLN A 72 -7.56 -11.26 -5.26
C GLN A 72 -8.50 -12.04 -6.16
N VAL A 73 -8.03 -12.35 -7.37
CA VAL A 73 -8.57 -13.46 -8.14
C VAL A 73 -8.35 -14.72 -7.29
N ARG A 74 -9.37 -15.10 -6.52
CA ARG A 74 -9.52 -16.46 -6.02
C ARG A 74 -9.89 -17.31 -7.24
N ILE A 75 -8.95 -18.15 -7.68
CA ILE A 75 -9.23 -19.33 -8.51
C ILE A 75 -9.79 -20.42 -7.60
#